data_AF-A0A127EHV3-F1
#
_entry.id   AF-A0A127EHV3-F1
#
_cell.length_a   1.000
_cell.length_b   1.000
_cell.length_c   1.000
_cell.angle_alpha   90.00
_cell.angle_beta   90.00
_cell.angle_gamma   90.00
#
_symmetry.space_group_name_H-M   'P 1'
#
loop_
_entity.id
_entity.type
_entity.pdbx_description
1 polymer ?
#
loop_
_entity_poly.entity_id
_entity_poly.type
_entity_poly.pdbx_seq_one_letter_code
_entity_poly.pdbx_strand_id
1 'polypeptide(L)'
;MEYGDIKFLVRKSLNTEEGLNIRLKIKDVNLREIQLYRGKTKINNIKCKEEFYCDSNFIYINNKSSDLILEYDVLIGSLGKHGKGGEIGEDLISFMGEQILLLPVEMLTMNDDLRLNCILEIDFTNLIEDIKSEVYSEKDYKSIIPFKEGDFKSKCVGGTWSDLYEIMKSSYTFGFFKEIVLKKEYGEVHLYSSIENTFLNDSSKEELVRNIKSICDYYYNLFKIDSLNKKDLNIVLLRNSKKENSYILGGSGKNVISATFDMNKKRDWQLLSHRIFHAFMDDLLKSRVYHLPPNLWLTEGLATYYENLALESLEEGLKERLDIKFKKEMANLYTRYLYMTLKEPSRFRIIPMEEGSIRSHGKIEFLHYTKAPLLVYFIETLNNSCGNKNKIIEYLINNKEKSFSMQNLFYNLLGFRCDSFASKYLFGNSIIPLWDLKEHLDDKEVICNLQEYEYILWTWFLGEEENYIKDDLRTYNKNIEEIISLRNINMYNSYLTKEIEDYSKELSFLLKAWIIRSNICSVSSQDENIRYKLLKDKENLRIWKEFVQQSIKNKANIR
;
A
#
# COMPACT_ATOMS: atom_id res chain seq x y z
N MET A 1 -6.34 31.73 -12.99
CA MET A 1 -6.47 30.29 -13.21
C MET A 1 -6.49 30.04 -14.70
N GLU A 2 -5.88 28.93 -15.12
CA GLU A 2 -5.34 28.75 -16.47
C GLU A 2 -6.17 27.81 -17.36
N TYR A 3 -7.18 27.15 -16.78
CA TYR A 3 -8.03 26.16 -17.44
C TYR A 3 -9.52 26.43 -17.14
N GLY A 4 -10.38 26.25 -18.13
CA GLY A 4 -11.83 26.09 -17.98
C GLY A 4 -12.24 24.64 -17.73
N ASP A 5 -13.43 24.23 -18.18
CA ASP A 5 -13.96 22.89 -17.94
C ASP A 5 -13.08 21.77 -18.50
N ILE A 6 -12.93 20.70 -17.73
CA ILE A 6 -12.22 19.48 -18.09
C ILE A 6 -13.22 18.34 -18.23
N LYS A 7 -13.28 17.73 -19.41
CA LYS A 7 -14.16 16.60 -19.70
C LYS A 7 -13.39 15.41 -20.24
N PHE A 8 -13.59 14.25 -19.63
CA PHE A 8 -13.13 12.95 -20.10
C PHE A 8 -14.32 12.18 -20.66
N LEU A 9 -14.26 11.80 -21.93
CA LEU A 9 -15.21 10.87 -22.53
C LEU A 9 -14.53 9.51 -22.68
N VAL A 10 -15.11 8.48 -22.07
CA VAL A 10 -14.52 7.14 -22.02
C VAL A 10 -15.30 6.19 -22.92
N ARG A 11 -14.57 5.41 -23.73
CA ARG A 11 -15.09 4.43 -24.69
C ARG A 11 -14.28 3.14 -24.63
N LYS A 12 -14.85 2.05 -25.13
CA LYS A 12 -14.08 0.82 -25.33
C LYS A 12 -13.04 1.06 -26.44
N SER A 13 -11.80 0.63 -26.23
CA SER A 13 -10.79 0.72 -27.30
C SER A 13 -11.08 -0.31 -28.38
N LEU A 14 -10.96 0.09 -29.65
CA LEU A 14 -11.02 -0.82 -30.79
C LEU A 14 -9.69 -1.55 -31.03
N ASN A 15 -8.61 -1.11 -30.39
CA ASN A 15 -7.25 -1.60 -30.65
C ASN A 15 -6.88 -2.78 -29.75
N THR A 16 -7.47 -2.89 -28.56
CA THR A 16 -7.15 -3.92 -27.55
C THR A 16 -8.37 -4.24 -26.70
N GLU A 17 -8.62 -5.52 -26.40
CA GLU A 17 -9.77 -5.96 -25.59
C GLU A 17 -9.83 -5.32 -24.20
N GLU A 18 -8.67 -5.13 -23.55
CA GLU A 18 -8.55 -4.53 -22.21
C GLU A 18 -8.19 -3.04 -22.28
N GLY A 19 -8.46 -2.39 -23.42
CA GLY A 19 -8.16 -0.99 -23.63
C GLY A 19 -9.37 -0.09 -23.46
N LEU A 20 -9.12 1.12 -22.96
CA LEU A 20 -10.06 2.24 -23.04
C LEU A 20 -9.51 3.29 -23.99
N ASN A 21 -10.40 3.86 -24.80
CA ASN A 21 -10.11 5.08 -25.56
C ASN A 21 -10.70 6.26 -24.79
N ILE A 22 -9.86 7.22 -24.45
CA ILE A 22 -10.26 8.41 -23.70
C ILE A 22 -10.07 9.64 -24.57
N ARG A 23 -11.12 10.46 -24.64
CA ARG A 23 -11.05 11.81 -25.21
C ARG A 23 -11.10 12.83 -24.08
N LEU A 24 -9.96 13.43 -23.80
CA LEU A 24 -9.81 14.58 -22.91
C LEU A 24 -10.08 15.86 -23.69
N LYS A 25 -11.00 16.68 -23.18
CA LYS A 25 -11.23 18.04 -23.62
C LYS A 25 -11.00 19.01 -22.45
N ILE A 26 -10.14 19.99 -22.64
CA ILE A 26 -9.94 21.12 -21.71
C ILE A 26 -10.39 22.38 -22.44
N LYS A 27 -11.39 23.08 -21.90
CA LYS A 27 -11.91 24.33 -22.47
C LYS A 27 -11.19 25.55 -21.93
N ASP A 28 -11.29 26.65 -22.68
CA ASP A 28 -10.88 28.00 -22.24
C ASP A 28 -9.46 28.02 -21.63
N VAL A 29 -8.52 27.34 -22.28
CA VAL A 29 -7.13 27.22 -21.86
C VAL A 29 -6.39 28.50 -22.19
N ASN A 30 -5.87 29.16 -21.14
CA ASN A 30 -5.11 30.40 -21.28
C ASN A 30 -3.59 30.18 -21.29
N LEU A 31 -3.14 28.92 -21.26
CA LEU A 31 -1.74 28.52 -21.30
C LEU A 31 -1.27 28.16 -22.70
N ARG A 32 -0.04 28.59 -23.02
CA ARG A 32 0.69 28.18 -24.23
C ARG A 32 1.37 26.82 -24.06
N GLU A 33 1.77 26.47 -22.84
CA GLU A 33 2.38 25.19 -22.53
C GLU A 33 1.53 24.50 -21.46
N ILE A 34 1.05 23.30 -21.77
CA ILE A 34 0.25 22.47 -20.86
C ILE A 34 1.06 21.25 -20.50
N GLN A 35 1.25 21.01 -19.21
CA GLN A 35 1.90 19.81 -18.71
C GLN A 35 0.84 18.88 -18.09
N LEU A 36 0.65 17.70 -18.68
CA LEU A 36 -0.24 16.66 -18.18
C LEU A 36 0.56 15.58 -17.46
N TYR A 37 0.16 15.21 -16.25
CA TYR A 37 0.75 14.12 -15.50
C TYR A 37 0.23 12.77 -16.01
N ARG A 38 1.15 11.90 -16.44
CA ARG A 38 0.87 10.54 -16.92
C ARG A 38 0.75 9.54 -15.76
N GLY A 39 1.57 9.70 -14.71
CA GLY A 39 1.57 8.83 -13.54
C GLY A 39 1.61 7.33 -13.89
N LYS A 40 0.62 6.57 -13.42
CA LYS A 40 0.49 5.12 -13.67
C LYS A 40 -0.21 4.77 -14.99
N THR A 41 -0.63 5.77 -15.77
CA THR A 41 -1.39 5.57 -17.01
C THR A 41 -0.50 4.94 -18.09
N LYS A 42 -0.83 3.70 -18.45
CA LYS A 42 -0.15 2.95 -19.53
C LYS A 42 -0.74 3.31 -20.88
N ILE A 43 -0.26 4.41 -21.45
CA ILE A 43 -0.70 4.91 -22.75
C ILE A 43 0.02 4.17 -23.89
N ASN A 44 -0.77 3.67 -24.85
CA ASN A 44 -0.28 3.02 -26.07
C ASN A 44 -0.27 3.95 -27.28
N ASN A 45 -1.21 4.89 -27.34
CA ASN A 45 -1.39 5.79 -28.48
C ASN A 45 -1.90 7.15 -28.02
N ILE A 46 -1.45 8.22 -28.67
CA ILE A 46 -1.87 9.60 -28.41
C ILE A 46 -2.15 10.29 -29.74
N LYS A 47 -3.29 10.96 -29.83
CA LYS A 47 -3.68 11.84 -30.92
C LYS A 47 -3.97 13.23 -30.35
N CYS A 48 -3.16 14.20 -30.77
CA CYS A 48 -3.38 15.61 -30.49
C CYS A 48 -3.26 16.39 -31.80
N LYS A 49 -4.05 17.46 -31.95
CA LYS A 49 -3.86 18.41 -33.06
C LYS A 49 -2.66 19.33 -32.84
N GLU A 50 -2.37 19.60 -31.57
CA GLU A 50 -1.25 20.44 -31.16
C GLU A 50 0.06 19.64 -31.16
N GLU A 51 1.19 20.35 -31.26
CA GLU A 51 2.51 19.74 -31.10
C GLU A 51 2.69 19.29 -29.64
N PHE A 52 3.17 18.06 -29.45
CA PHE A 52 3.40 17.51 -28.12
C PHE A 52 4.67 16.67 -28.04
N TYR A 53 5.22 16.56 -26.83
CA TYR A 53 6.29 15.62 -26.52
C TYR A 53 5.96 14.87 -25.23
N CYS A 54 6.50 13.66 -25.07
CA CYS A 54 6.27 12.82 -23.91
C CYS A 54 7.60 12.46 -23.25
N ASP A 55 7.64 12.52 -21.92
CA ASP A 55 8.68 11.88 -21.12
C ASP A 55 8.09 10.68 -20.34
N SER A 56 8.83 10.15 -19.36
CA SER A 56 8.37 8.99 -18.57
C SER A 56 7.12 9.28 -17.73
N ASN A 57 6.94 10.51 -17.25
CA ASN A 57 5.91 10.89 -16.27
C ASN A 57 4.94 11.96 -16.76
N PHE A 58 5.23 12.63 -17.87
CA PHE A 58 4.53 13.81 -18.34
C PHE A 58 4.33 13.82 -19.85
N ILE A 59 3.25 14.49 -20.27
CA ILE A 59 2.99 14.88 -21.65
C ILE A 59 2.95 16.41 -21.67
N TYR A 60 3.72 17.01 -22.56
CA TYR A 60 3.82 18.45 -22.70
C TYR A 60 3.24 18.84 -24.06
N ILE A 61 2.36 19.83 -24.04
CA ILE A 61 1.59 20.23 -25.21
C ILE A 61 1.82 21.72 -25.44
N ASN A 62 2.29 22.07 -26.64
CA ASN A 62 2.41 23.45 -27.10
C ASN A 62 1.06 23.89 -27.69
N ASN A 63 0.22 24.44 -26.82
CA ASN A 63 -1.17 24.75 -27.12
C ASN A 63 -1.31 26.10 -27.85
N LYS A 64 -1.85 26.06 -29.07
CA LYS A 64 -2.18 27.26 -29.86
C LYS A 64 -3.68 27.55 -29.91
N SER A 65 -4.50 26.65 -29.35
CA SER A 65 -5.97 26.70 -29.39
C SER A 65 -6.56 27.16 -28.06
N SER A 66 -7.77 27.72 -28.09
CA SER A 66 -8.53 28.03 -26.85
C SER A 66 -9.04 26.76 -26.15
N ASP A 67 -9.29 25.70 -26.92
CA ASP A 67 -9.70 24.39 -26.42
C ASP A 67 -8.63 23.36 -26.77
N LEU A 68 -8.16 22.60 -25.78
CA LEU A 68 -7.33 21.41 -26.01
C LEU A 68 -8.23 20.19 -26.18
N ILE A 69 -7.93 19.38 -27.21
CA ILE A 69 -8.51 18.05 -27.40
C ILE A 69 -7.36 17.05 -27.56
N LEU A 70 -7.35 16.06 -26.68
CA LEU A 70 -6.38 14.96 -26.67
C LEU A 70 -7.14 13.63 -26.63
N GLU A 71 -6.86 12.74 -27.57
CA GLU A 71 -7.38 11.37 -27.56
C GLU A 71 -6.23 10.40 -27.28
N TYR A 72 -6.45 9.42 -26.41
CA TYR A 72 -5.41 8.46 -26.05
C TYR A 72 -5.99 7.10 -25.68
N ASP A 73 -5.24 6.05 -25.99
CA ASP A 73 -5.58 4.67 -25.64
C ASP A 73 -4.78 4.25 -24.40
N VAL A 74 -5.48 3.71 -23.40
CA VAL A 74 -4.88 3.19 -22.16
C VAL A 74 -5.16 1.71 -22.02
N LEU A 75 -4.18 0.97 -21.48
CA LEU A 75 -4.33 -0.43 -21.12
C LEU A 75 -4.72 -0.58 -19.64
N ILE A 76 -5.85 -1.23 -19.38
CA ILE A 76 -6.30 -1.64 -18.05
C ILE A 76 -5.90 -3.09 -17.78
N GLY A 77 -5.80 -3.48 -16.51
CA GLY A 77 -5.62 -4.89 -16.13
C GLY A 77 -4.18 -5.37 -16.14
N SER A 78 -3.21 -4.45 -16.19
CA SER A 78 -1.80 -4.87 -16.08
C SER A 78 -1.53 -5.53 -14.73
N LEU A 79 -0.89 -6.70 -14.76
CA LEU A 79 -0.59 -7.48 -13.56
C LEU A 79 0.41 -6.72 -12.67
N GLY A 80 0.05 -6.56 -11.41
CA GLY A 80 0.90 -6.07 -10.33
C GLY A 80 0.94 -7.06 -9.16
N LYS A 81 1.68 -6.70 -8.11
CA LYS A 81 1.89 -7.55 -6.92
C LYS A 81 0.59 -8.03 -6.26
N HIS A 82 -0.41 -7.15 -6.18
CA HIS A 82 -1.68 -7.42 -5.51
C HIS A 82 -2.77 -7.90 -6.49
N GLY A 83 -2.39 -8.26 -7.71
CA GLY A 83 -3.31 -8.62 -8.80
C GLY A 83 -3.29 -7.61 -9.94
N LYS A 84 -4.27 -7.74 -10.84
CA LYS A 84 -4.48 -6.82 -11.97
C LYS A 84 -4.99 -5.47 -11.47
N GLY A 85 -4.39 -4.39 -11.97
CA GLY A 85 -4.93 -3.04 -11.80
C GLY A 85 -6.15 -2.86 -12.69
N GLY A 86 -7.31 -3.28 -12.20
CA GLY A 86 -8.59 -3.24 -12.89
C GLY A 86 -8.88 -4.42 -13.82
N GLU A 87 -10.10 -4.42 -14.38
CA GLU A 87 -10.61 -5.36 -15.37
C GLU A 87 -11.69 -4.69 -16.23
N ILE A 88 -11.77 -5.07 -17.50
CA ILE A 88 -12.84 -4.67 -18.42
C ILE A 88 -13.45 -5.96 -18.99
N GLY A 89 -14.71 -6.21 -18.65
CA GLY A 89 -15.51 -7.31 -19.17
C GLY A 89 -16.98 -6.92 -19.23
N GLU A 90 -17.78 -7.77 -19.87
CA GLU A 90 -19.23 -7.53 -20.03
C GLU A 90 -19.97 -7.52 -18.69
N ASP A 91 -19.55 -8.36 -17.74
CA ASP A 91 -20.17 -8.47 -16.42
C ASP A 91 -19.61 -7.50 -15.38
N LEU A 92 -18.36 -7.06 -15.57
CA LEU A 92 -17.63 -6.24 -14.62
C LEU A 92 -16.64 -5.31 -15.34
N ILE A 93 -16.73 -4.03 -15.04
CA ILE A 93 -15.72 -3.02 -15.35
C ILE A 93 -15.27 -2.44 -14.01
N SER A 94 -13.97 -2.43 -13.74
CA SER A 94 -13.43 -1.82 -12.53
C SER A 94 -12.01 -1.35 -12.76
N PHE A 95 -11.69 -0.10 -12.42
CA PHE A 95 -10.34 0.46 -12.50
C PHE A 95 -10.23 1.74 -11.66
N MET A 96 -9.00 2.15 -11.36
CA MET A 96 -8.71 3.35 -10.58
C MET A 96 -8.64 4.57 -11.50
N GLY A 97 -9.06 5.75 -11.05
CA GLY A 97 -8.95 6.98 -11.84
C GLY A 97 -7.54 7.26 -12.36
N GLU A 98 -6.51 7.04 -11.53
CA GLU A 98 -5.09 7.25 -11.87
C GLU A 98 -4.56 6.34 -12.99
N GLN A 99 -5.34 5.36 -13.44
CA GLN A 99 -5.02 4.51 -14.59
C GLN A 99 -5.51 5.07 -15.92
N ILE A 100 -6.45 6.03 -15.90
CA ILE A 100 -7.08 6.58 -17.10
C ILE A 100 -6.97 8.10 -17.21
N LEU A 101 -6.79 8.82 -16.11
CA LEU A 101 -6.85 10.28 -16.09
C LEU A 101 -5.48 10.92 -16.36
N LEU A 102 -5.47 11.87 -17.29
CA LEU A 102 -4.35 12.78 -17.52
C LEU A 102 -4.76 14.17 -17.04
N LEU A 103 -4.25 14.55 -15.87
CA LEU A 103 -4.59 15.83 -15.22
C LEU A 103 -3.45 16.84 -15.38
N PRO A 104 -3.76 18.14 -15.56
CA PRO A 104 -2.77 19.20 -15.52
C PRO A 104 -1.97 19.22 -14.22
N VAL A 105 -0.65 19.40 -14.31
CA VAL A 105 0.25 19.43 -13.15
C VAL A 105 -0.11 20.56 -12.19
N GLU A 106 -0.53 21.71 -12.70
CA GLU A 106 -0.91 22.87 -11.89
C GLU A 106 -2.05 22.52 -10.92
N MET A 107 -3.01 21.68 -11.36
CA MET A 107 -4.10 21.19 -10.51
C MET A 107 -3.59 20.23 -9.43
N LEU A 108 -2.62 19.38 -9.75
CA LEU A 108 -2.05 18.41 -8.80
C LEU A 108 -1.14 19.05 -7.75
N THR A 109 -0.55 20.20 -8.10
CA THR A 109 0.37 20.95 -7.22
C THR A 109 -0.29 22.10 -6.47
N MET A 110 -1.60 22.33 -6.66
CA MET A 110 -2.30 23.45 -6.04
C MET A 110 -2.25 23.39 -4.51
N ASN A 111 -2.37 24.55 -3.89
CA ASN A 111 -2.40 24.68 -2.44
C ASN A 111 -3.76 24.16 -1.90
N ASP A 112 -3.75 23.59 -0.69
CA ASP A 112 -4.93 22.98 -0.07
C ASP A 112 -6.08 23.97 0.12
N ASP A 113 -5.77 25.26 0.32
CA ASP A 113 -6.75 26.34 0.51
C ASP A 113 -7.42 26.80 -0.80
N LEU A 114 -6.93 26.31 -1.96
CA LEU A 114 -7.47 26.68 -3.27
C LEU A 114 -8.55 25.71 -3.71
N ARG A 115 -9.53 26.27 -4.42
CA ARG A 115 -10.53 25.51 -5.17
C ARG A 115 -10.28 25.67 -6.65
N LEU A 116 -10.58 24.61 -7.39
CA LEU A 116 -10.67 24.68 -8.83
C LEU A 116 -11.75 25.68 -9.24
N ASN A 117 -11.51 26.41 -10.32
CA ASN A 117 -12.53 27.23 -10.97
C ASN A 117 -13.01 26.57 -12.26
N CYS A 118 -13.14 25.24 -12.25
CA CYS A 118 -13.57 24.43 -13.38
C CYS A 118 -14.50 23.30 -12.93
N ILE A 119 -15.22 22.74 -13.89
CA ILE A 119 -15.90 21.46 -13.74
C ILE A 119 -14.97 20.37 -14.25
N LEU A 120 -14.80 19.31 -13.46
CA LEU A 120 -14.18 18.06 -13.90
C LEU A 120 -15.28 17.02 -14.07
N GLU A 121 -15.51 16.59 -15.31
CA GLU A 121 -16.53 15.61 -15.67
C GLU A 121 -15.88 14.38 -16.34
N ILE A 122 -16.32 13.18 -15.94
CA ILE A 122 -15.96 11.91 -16.57
C ILE A 122 -17.24 11.21 -16.99
N ASP A 123 -17.37 10.93 -18.28
CA ASP A 123 -18.56 10.39 -18.92
C ASP A 123 -18.29 8.99 -19.47
N PHE A 124 -18.94 7.99 -18.88
CA PHE A 124 -18.80 6.57 -19.22
C PHE A 124 -19.97 6.04 -20.05
N THR A 125 -20.95 6.87 -20.44
CA THR A 125 -22.16 6.40 -21.13
C THR A 125 -21.82 5.56 -22.36
N ASN A 126 -20.92 6.03 -23.24
CA ASN A 126 -20.51 5.27 -24.42
C ASN A 126 -19.80 3.96 -24.06
N LEU A 127 -18.91 3.95 -23.06
CA LEU A 127 -18.25 2.73 -22.62
C LEU A 127 -19.26 1.66 -22.19
N ILE A 128 -20.27 2.05 -21.43
CA ILE A 128 -21.30 1.12 -20.95
C ILE A 128 -22.20 0.67 -22.10
N GLU A 129 -22.57 1.55 -23.02
CA GLU A 129 -23.31 1.18 -24.24
C GLU A 129 -22.52 0.21 -25.14
N ASP A 130 -21.21 0.41 -25.30
CA ASP A 130 -20.32 -0.45 -26.09
C ASP A 130 -20.12 -1.86 -25.48
N ILE A 131 -20.29 -2.00 -24.15
CA ILE A 131 -20.01 -3.23 -23.41
C ILE A 131 -21.29 -4.01 -23.06
N LYS A 132 -22.44 -3.35 -22.96
CA LYS A 132 -23.72 -4.02 -22.69
C LYS A 132 -24.07 -5.00 -23.82
N SER A 133 -23.98 -6.31 -23.54
CA SER A 133 -24.54 -7.36 -24.39
C SER A 133 -26.08 -7.31 -24.38
N GLU A 134 -26.71 -7.56 -25.53
CA GLU A 134 -28.17 -7.72 -25.69
C GLU A 134 -28.74 -8.95 -24.96
N VAL A 135 -28.68 -9.06 -23.62
CA VAL A 135 -29.36 -10.19 -22.92
C VAL A 135 -29.93 -9.86 -21.53
N TYR A 136 -29.52 -8.80 -20.83
CA TYR A 136 -29.95 -8.62 -19.42
C TYR A 136 -30.55 -7.25 -19.13
N SER A 137 -31.73 -7.24 -18.51
CA SER A 137 -32.51 -6.03 -18.23
C SER A 137 -31.67 -5.02 -17.44
N GLU A 138 -31.67 -3.76 -17.87
CA GLU A 138 -30.85 -2.67 -17.32
C GLU A 138 -30.98 -2.47 -15.79
N LYS A 139 -32.01 -3.05 -15.16
CA LYS A 139 -32.34 -2.87 -13.75
C LYS A 139 -31.28 -3.40 -12.76
N ASP A 140 -30.40 -4.31 -13.18
CA ASP A 140 -29.44 -4.95 -12.27
C ASP A 140 -27.99 -4.48 -12.44
N TYR A 141 -27.69 -3.67 -13.47
CA TYR A 141 -26.35 -3.15 -13.72
C TYR A 141 -26.13 -1.86 -12.93
N LYS A 142 -25.25 -1.90 -11.92
CA LYS A 142 -25.00 -0.76 -11.02
C LYS A 142 -23.70 -0.06 -11.36
N SER A 143 -23.68 1.25 -11.11
CA SER A 143 -22.48 2.07 -11.11
C SER A 143 -22.17 2.55 -9.70
N ILE A 144 -20.95 2.24 -9.25
CA ILE A 144 -20.38 2.66 -7.98
C ILE A 144 -19.14 3.49 -8.30
N ILE A 145 -19.32 4.81 -8.36
CA ILE A 145 -18.31 5.79 -8.79
C ILE A 145 -18.30 7.01 -7.85
N PRO A 146 -17.16 7.68 -7.67
CA PRO A 146 -17.10 8.92 -6.88
C PRO A 146 -17.84 10.06 -7.60
N PHE A 147 -18.39 11.01 -6.84
CA PHE A 147 -19.09 12.20 -7.37
C PHE A 147 -20.16 11.88 -8.43
N LYS A 148 -20.94 10.81 -8.20
CA LYS A 148 -21.93 10.31 -9.15
C LYS A 148 -23.01 11.37 -9.48
N GLU A 149 -23.18 11.67 -10.75
CA GLU A 149 -24.26 12.50 -11.30
C GLU A 149 -25.01 11.69 -12.37
N GLY A 150 -26.18 11.16 -12.04
CA GLY A 150 -26.86 10.17 -12.89
C GLY A 150 -26.15 8.81 -12.85
N ASP A 151 -26.42 7.93 -13.83
CA ASP A 151 -25.94 6.55 -13.75
C ASP A 151 -24.48 6.39 -14.14
N PHE A 152 -23.99 7.03 -15.20
CA PHE A 152 -22.66 6.74 -15.76
C PHE A 152 -21.75 7.96 -15.86
N LYS A 153 -21.98 8.98 -15.01
CA LYS A 153 -21.17 10.20 -15.00
C LYS A 153 -20.67 10.54 -13.61
N SER A 154 -19.43 10.97 -13.54
CA SER A 154 -18.78 11.52 -12.35
C SER A 154 -18.51 13.00 -12.59
N LYS A 155 -18.93 13.87 -11.67
CA LYS A 155 -18.77 15.32 -11.84
C LYS A 155 -18.42 16.03 -10.55
N CYS A 156 -17.26 16.68 -10.56
CA CYS A 156 -16.79 17.53 -9.48
C CYS A 156 -16.81 18.99 -9.92
N VAL A 157 -17.53 19.83 -9.18
CA VAL A 157 -17.67 21.27 -9.46
C VAL A 157 -16.91 22.05 -8.40
N GLY A 158 -15.89 22.80 -8.81
CA GLY A 158 -15.13 23.66 -7.90
C GLY A 158 -14.38 22.90 -6.79
N GLY A 159 -13.87 21.70 -7.12
CA GLY A 159 -13.23 20.79 -6.17
C GLY A 159 -11.95 21.33 -5.53
N THR A 160 -11.61 20.78 -4.38
CA THR A 160 -10.33 20.98 -3.68
C THR A 160 -9.29 19.96 -4.12
N TRP A 161 -8.06 20.05 -3.60
CA TRP A 161 -7.01 19.07 -3.89
C TRP A 161 -7.40 17.67 -3.42
N SER A 162 -8.06 17.57 -2.27
CA SER A 162 -8.61 16.31 -1.74
C SER A 162 -9.68 15.71 -2.66
N ASP A 163 -10.44 16.52 -3.39
CA ASP A 163 -11.44 16.02 -4.33
C ASP A 163 -10.79 15.49 -5.62
N LEU A 164 -9.70 16.12 -6.08
CA LEU A 164 -8.88 15.57 -7.16
C LEU A 164 -8.19 14.28 -6.75
N TYR A 165 -7.64 14.24 -5.55
CA TYR A 165 -7.05 13.04 -4.98
C TYR A 165 -8.07 11.90 -4.93
N GLU A 166 -9.30 12.20 -4.49
CA GLU A 166 -10.41 11.25 -4.52
C GLU A 166 -10.70 10.74 -5.93
N ILE A 167 -10.89 11.63 -6.91
CA ILE A 167 -11.12 11.26 -8.32
C ILE A 167 -10.01 10.34 -8.84
N MET A 168 -8.75 10.59 -8.49
CA MET A 168 -7.63 9.77 -8.94
C MET A 168 -7.57 8.41 -8.25
N LYS A 169 -7.82 8.34 -6.94
CA LYS A 169 -7.62 7.11 -6.15
C LYS A 169 -8.84 6.21 -6.08
N SER A 170 -10.04 6.77 -6.21
CA SER A 170 -11.28 6.01 -6.14
C SER A 170 -11.43 5.03 -7.29
N SER A 171 -12.24 4.00 -6.99
CA SER A 171 -12.65 3.02 -7.97
C SER A 171 -13.78 3.54 -8.85
N TYR A 172 -13.71 3.23 -10.13
CA TYR A 172 -14.79 3.37 -11.08
C TYR A 172 -15.31 1.98 -11.42
N THR A 173 -16.37 1.54 -10.73
CA THR A 173 -16.86 0.16 -10.83
C THR A 173 -18.27 0.10 -11.39
N PHE A 174 -18.45 -0.77 -12.38
CA PHE A 174 -19.71 -1.03 -13.06
C PHE A 174 -19.91 -2.54 -13.20
N GLY A 175 -21.13 -3.02 -13.01
CA GLY A 175 -21.39 -4.45 -13.09
C GLY A 175 -22.62 -4.89 -12.32
N PHE A 176 -22.75 -6.20 -12.17
CA PHE A 176 -23.87 -6.81 -11.48
C PHE A 176 -23.53 -7.10 -10.02
N PHE A 177 -24.25 -6.46 -9.10
CA PHE A 177 -23.98 -6.53 -7.68
C PHE A 177 -25.23 -6.74 -6.84
N LYS A 178 -25.12 -7.62 -5.85
CA LYS A 178 -26.03 -7.64 -4.70
C LYS A 178 -25.58 -6.58 -3.71
N GLU A 179 -26.53 -5.80 -3.20
CA GLU A 179 -26.26 -4.72 -2.27
C GLU A 179 -26.90 -5.01 -0.91
N ILE A 180 -26.14 -4.71 0.14
CA ILE A 180 -26.60 -4.71 1.52
C ILE A 180 -26.25 -3.33 2.09
N VAL A 181 -27.26 -2.63 2.59
CA VAL A 181 -27.07 -1.31 3.22
C VAL A 181 -27.02 -1.46 4.73
N LEU A 182 -25.91 -1.06 5.32
CA LEU A 182 -25.69 -1.02 6.76
C LEU A 182 -25.94 0.40 7.25
N LYS A 183 -27.17 0.67 7.70
CA LYS A 183 -27.57 1.99 8.18
C LYS A 183 -27.03 2.29 9.57
N LYS A 184 -26.51 3.50 9.77
CA LYS A 184 -26.14 4.08 11.07
C LYS A 184 -26.72 5.49 11.19
N GLU A 185 -26.80 5.98 12.42
CA GLU A 185 -27.24 7.36 12.70
C GLU A 185 -26.28 8.41 12.08
N TYR A 186 -25.01 8.02 11.91
CA TYR A 186 -23.89 8.87 11.47
C TYR A 186 -23.31 8.49 10.09
N GLY A 187 -24.05 7.71 9.28
CA GLY A 187 -23.65 7.35 7.92
C GLY A 187 -24.20 6.01 7.44
N GLU A 188 -24.08 5.72 6.15
CA GLU A 188 -24.46 4.43 5.57
C GLU A 188 -23.24 3.74 4.92
N VAL A 189 -23.06 2.45 5.22
CA VAL A 189 -22.10 1.61 4.49
C VAL A 189 -22.86 0.75 3.49
N HIS A 190 -22.61 0.96 2.21
CA HIS A 190 -23.16 0.18 1.12
C HIS A 190 -22.17 -0.92 0.74
N LEU A 191 -22.53 -2.16 1.03
CA LEU A 191 -21.73 -3.34 0.69
C LEU A 191 -22.26 -3.97 -0.59
N TYR A 192 -21.46 -3.91 -1.64
CA TYR A 192 -21.73 -4.52 -2.93
C TYR A 192 -20.91 -5.80 -3.07
N SER A 193 -21.55 -6.92 -3.41
CA SER A 193 -20.88 -8.18 -3.73
C SER A 193 -21.18 -8.57 -5.16
N SER A 194 -20.13 -8.84 -5.95
CA SER A 194 -20.29 -9.35 -7.31
C SER A 194 -21.10 -10.64 -7.28
N ILE A 195 -22.09 -10.77 -8.17
CA ILE A 195 -22.98 -11.94 -8.19
C ILE A 195 -22.21 -13.24 -8.45
N GLU A 196 -21.12 -13.16 -9.21
CA GLU A 196 -20.26 -14.28 -9.54
C GLU A 196 -19.13 -14.50 -8.51
N ASN A 197 -19.13 -13.76 -7.39
CA ASN A 197 -18.13 -13.99 -6.35
C ASN A 197 -18.40 -15.32 -5.63
N THR A 198 -17.66 -16.36 -6.04
CA THR A 198 -17.79 -17.74 -5.53
C THR A 198 -17.32 -17.90 -4.08
N PHE A 199 -16.63 -16.91 -3.50
CA PHE A 199 -16.20 -16.96 -2.10
C PHE A 199 -17.35 -16.74 -1.12
N LEU A 200 -18.55 -16.40 -1.61
CA LEU A 200 -19.70 -15.98 -0.80
C LEU A 200 -20.91 -16.90 -1.04
N ASN A 201 -21.02 -17.99 -0.28
CA ASN A 201 -22.27 -18.76 -0.17
C ASN A 201 -23.27 -18.08 0.80
N ASP A 202 -24.55 -18.47 0.79
CA ASP A 202 -25.58 -17.75 1.56
C ASP A 202 -25.36 -17.76 3.09
N SER A 203 -24.85 -18.85 3.68
CA SER A 203 -24.53 -18.90 5.12
C SER A 203 -23.31 -18.06 5.50
N SER A 204 -22.33 -17.94 4.60
CA SER A 204 -21.13 -17.12 4.79
C SER A 204 -21.38 -15.61 4.65
N LYS A 205 -22.46 -15.21 3.96
CA LYS A 205 -22.79 -13.79 3.75
C LYS A 205 -23.17 -13.06 5.04
N GLU A 206 -23.89 -13.70 5.95
CA GLU A 206 -24.25 -13.06 7.22
C GLU A 206 -23.03 -12.85 8.12
N GLU A 207 -22.17 -13.86 8.24
CA GLU A 207 -20.89 -13.77 8.96
C GLU A 207 -20.01 -12.67 8.37
N LEU A 208 -19.87 -12.63 7.03
CA LEU A 208 -19.15 -11.57 6.33
C LEU A 208 -19.68 -10.18 6.68
N VAL A 209 -20.99 -9.97 6.54
CA VAL A 209 -21.63 -8.67 6.77
C VAL A 209 -21.42 -8.20 8.21
N ARG A 210 -21.57 -9.09 9.20
CA ARG A 210 -21.34 -8.74 10.61
C ARG A 210 -19.88 -8.35 10.85
N ASN A 211 -18.93 -9.09 10.29
CA ASN A 211 -17.50 -8.83 10.45
C ASN A 211 -17.04 -7.53 9.75
N ILE A 212 -17.52 -7.25 8.53
CA ILE A 212 -17.28 -5.97 7.85
C ILE A 212 -17.89 -4.82 8.66
N LYS A 213 -19.12 -5.00 9.17
CA LYS A 213 -19.76 -4.02 10.04
C LYS A 213 -18.92 -3.74 11.29
N SER A 214 -18.35 -4.76 11.93
CA SER A 214 -17.49 -4.57 13.11
C SER A 214 -16.24 -3.74 12.81
N ILE A 215 -15.58 -4.00 11.68
CA ILE A 215 -14.43 -3.18 11.24
C ILE A 215 -14.85 -1.74 10.97
N CYS A 216 -15.96 -1.52 10.26
CA CYS A 216 -16.47 -0.17 10.03
C CYS A 216 -16.80 0.53 11.35
N ASP A 217 -17.51 -0.14 12.27
CA ASP A 217 -17.87 0.37 13.58
C ASP A 217 -16.62 0.76 14.40
N TYR A 218 -15.55 -0.02 14.31
CA TYR A 218 -14.24 0.33 14.89
C TYR A 218 -13.72 1.67 14.34
N TYR A 219 -13.74 1.87 13.03
CA TYR A 219 -13.25 3.12 12.42
C TYR A 219 -14.15 4.33 12.64
N TYR A 220 -15.47 4.17 12.63
CA TYR A 220 -16.40 5.23 13.04
C TYR A 220 -16.07 5.75 14.44
N ASN A 221 -15.80 4.83 15.38
CA ASN A 221 -15.40 5.18 16.74
C ASN A 221 -14.01 5.81 16.80
N LEU A 222 -13.01 5.23 16.12
CA LEU A 222 -11.63 5.72 16.12
C LEU A 222 -11.53 7.17 15.62
N PHE A 223 -12.25 7.50 14.55
CA PHE A 223 -12.24 8.81 13.92
C PHE A 223 -13.29 9.79 14.47
N LYS A 224 -14.03 9.40 15.51
CA LYS A 224 -15.06 10.23 16.16
C LYS A 224 -16.08 10.76 15.14
N ILE A 225 -16.55 9.87 14.26
CA ILE A 225 -17.59 10.18 13.28
C ILE A 225 -18.94 10.10 13.97
N ASP A 226 -19.69 11.20 13.96
CA ASP A 226 -20.98 11.32 14.62
C ASP A 226 -22.05 11.98 13.70
N SER A 227 -23.20 12.33 14.28
CA SER A 227 -24.34 12.87 13.54
C SER A 227 -24.06 14.21 12.85
N LEU A 228 -23.02 14.95 13.26
CA LEU A 228 -22.60 16.24 12.71
C LEU A 228 -21.62 16.09 11.54
N ASN A 229 -20.93 14.95 11.43
CA ASN A 229 -19.88 14.69 10.45
C ASN A 229 -20.09 13.31 9.81
N LYS A 230 -21.28 13.11 9.24
CA LYS A 230 -21.68 11.84 8.63
C LYS A 230 -20.73 11.40 7.53
N LYS A 231 -20.48 10.10 7.47
CA LYS A 231 -19.65 9.48 6.43
C LYS A 231 -20.34 8.27 5.82
N ASP A 232 -20.57 8.34 4.52
CA ASP A 232 -21.02 7.21 3.72
C ASP A 232 -19.82 6.50 3.07
N LEU A 233 -19.93 5.19 2.88
CA LEU A 233 -18.86 4.39 2.29
C LEU A 233 -19.42 3.29 1.39
N ASN A 234 -18.89 3.17 0.19
CA ASN A 234 -19.19 2.09 -0.73
C ASN A 234 -18.04 1.09 -0.74
N ILE A 235 -18.32 -0.16 -0.38
CA ILE A 235 -17.36 -1.26 -0.40
C ILE A 235 -17.83 -2.26 -1.45
N VAL A 236 -17.00 -2.52 -2.46
CA VAL A 236 -17.31 -3.44 -3.55
C VAL A 236 -16.36 -4.64 -3.52
N LEU A 237 -16.91 -5.80 -3.14
CA LEU A 237 -16.21 -7.07 -3.07
C LEU A 237 -16.27 -7.79 -4.43
N LEU A 238 -15.15 -7.77 -5.16
CA LEU A 238 -15.05 -8.34 -6.50
C LEU A 238 -14.75 -9.84 -6.45
N ARG A 239 -15.10 -10.54 -7.54
CA ARG A 239 -14.58 -11.88 -7.86
C ARG A 239 -13.11 -11.83 -8.30
N ASN A 240 -12.51 -12.99 -8.55
CA ASN A 240 -11.26 -13.08 -9.31
C ASN A 240 -11.49 -12.73 -10.78
N SER A 241 -10.42 -12.38 -11.50
CA SER A 241 -10.43 -12.20 -12.94
C SER A 241 -10.81 -13.48 -13.68
N LYS A 242 -11.73 -13.39 -14.66
CA LYS A 242 -12.14 -14.56 -15.46
C LYS A 242 -11.02 -15.10 -16.35
N LYS A 243 -10.11 -14.26 -16.82
CA LYS A 243 -9.07 -14.65 -17.78
C LYS A 243 -7.92 -15.42 -17.13
N GLU A 244 -7.46 -14.97 -15.96
CA GLU A 244 -6.23 -15.47 -15.33
C GLU A 244 -6.44 -15.97 -13.89
N ASN A 245 -7.67 -15.92 -13.37
CA ASN A 245 -7.99 -16.20 -11.98
C ASN A 245 -7.15 -15.38 -10.97
N SER A 246 -6.70 -14.20 -11.39
CA SER A 246 -5.92 -13.26 -10.57
C SER A 246 -6.83 -12.33 -9.77
N TYR A 247 -6.28 -11.71 -8.74
CA TYR A 247 -6.98 -10.65 -8.00
C TYR A 247 -7.17 -9.42 -8.89
N ILE A 248 -8.25 -8.66 -8.65
CA ILE A 248 -8.58 -7.40 -9.30
C ILE A 248 -8.52 -6.30 -8.25
N LEU A 249 -7.83 -5.21 -8.56
CA LEU A 249 -7.78 -4.00 -7.76
C LEU A 249 -8.51 -2.89 -8.51
N GLY A 250 -9.72 -2.58 -8.07
CA GLY A 250 -10.57 -1.55 -8.68
C GLY A 250 -10.19 -0.15 -8.24
N GLY A 251 -9.82 0.03 -6.97
CA GLY A 251 -9.39 1.32 -6.44
C GLY A 251 -9.82 1.52 -5.00
N SER A 252 -9.31 2.58 -4.38
CA SER A 252 -9.61 2.89 -2.98
C SER A 252 -9.48 4.38 -2.77
N GLY A 253 -10.62 5.06 -2.67
CA GLY A 253 -10.70 6.45 -2.23
C GLY A 253 -11.53 6.58 -0.95
N LYS A 254 -11.83 7.82 -0.58
CA LYS A 254 -12.60 8.21 0.60
C LYS A 254 -14.01 7.64 0.61
N ASN A 255 -14.64 7.49 -0.56
CA ASN A 255 -16.04 7.07 -0.66
C ASN A 255 -16.25 5.72 -1.36
N VAL A 256 -15.30 5.25 -2.17
CA VAL A 256 -15.45 4.01 -2.94
C VAL A 256 -14.19 3.16 -2.84
N ILE A 257 -14.37 1.95 -2.31
CA ILE A 257 -13.35 0.91 -2.24
C ILE A 257 -13.79 -0.26 -3.09
N SER A 258 -12.91 -0.77 -3.94
CA SER A 258 -13.18 -1.95 -4.76
C SER A 258 -11.94 -2.82 -4.93
N ALA A 259 -12.06 -4.09 -4.56
CA ALA A 259 -11.04 -5.10 -4.78
C ALA A 259 -11.63 -6.50 -4.70
N THR A 260 -10.92 -7.47 -5.26
CA THR A 260 -11.17 -8.88 -4.99
C THR A 260 -11.05 -9.17 -3.50
N PHE A 261 -11.95 -10.00 -3.00
CA PHE A 261 -12.00 -10.34 -1.59
C PHE A 261 -12.42 -11.79 -1.36
N ASP A 262 -11.57 -12.54 -0.66
CA ASP A 262 -11.83 -13.88 -0.13
C ASP A 262 -11.85 -13.83 1.40
N MET A 263 -13.03 -14.08 1.98
CA MET A 263 -13.24 -14.03 3.43
C MET A 263 -12.42 -15.08 4.20
N ASN A 264 -11.87 -16.09 3.53
CA ASN A 264 -11.07 -17.14 4.14
C ASN A 264 -9.58 -16.81 4.16
N LYS A 265 -9.18 -15.60 3.72
CA LYS A 265 -7.79 -15.15 3.73
C LYS A 265 -7.61 -13.98 4.68
N LYS A 266 -6.73 -14.18 5.67
CA LYS A 266 -6.30 -13.13 6.61
C LYS A 266 -5.85 -11.85 5.90
N ARG A 267 -5.06 -11.97 4.83
CA ARG A 267 -4.53 -10.81 4.12
C ARG A 267 -5.62 -9.96 3.46
N ASP A 268 -6.71 -10.57 3.01
CA ASP A 268 -7.81 -9.85 2.36
C ASP A 268 -8.58 -9.00 3.39
N TRP A 269 -8.76 -9.52 4.61
CA TRP A 269 -9.27 -8.74 5.74
C TRP A 269 -8.34 -7.59 6.14
N GLN A 270 -7.02 -7.83 6.23
CA GLN A 270 -6.04 -6.78 6.49
C GLN A 270 -6.10 -5.68 5.42
N LEU A 271 -6.10 -6.06 4.13
CA LEU A 271 -6.16 -5.11 3.02
C LEU A 271 -7.48 -4.33 2.95
N LEU A 272 -8.61 -4.97 3.28
CA LEU A 272 -9.90 -4.27 3.37
C LEU A 272 -9.86 -3.26 4.52
N SER A 273 -9.41 -3.68 5.70
CA SER A 273 -9.26 -2.83 6.89
C SER A 273 -8.36 -1.63 6.61
N HIS A 274 -7.21 -1.85 5.95
CA HIS A 274 -6.28 -0.81 5.50
C HIS A 274 -6.95 0.24 4.62
N ARG A 275 -7.72 -0.21 3.62
CA ARG A 275 -8.44 0.68 2.70
C ARG A 275 -9.56 1.46 3.40
N ILE A 276 -10.25 0.83 4.35
CA ILE A 276 -11.26 1.52 5.17
C ILE A 276 -10.57 2.58 6.04
N PHE A 277 -9.41 2.30 6.65
CA PHE A 277 -8.65 3.31 7.39
C PHE A 277 -8.38 4.55 6.54
N HIS A 278 -7.83 4.37 5.32
CA HIS A 278 -7.62 5.49 4.40
C HIS A 278 -8.92 6.20 4.05
N ALA A 279 -10.01 5.46 3.83
CA ALA A 279 -11.28 6.08 3.49
C ALA A 279 -11.76 7.06 4.58
N PHE A 280 -11.57 6.72 5.86
CA PHE A 280 -11.90 7.62 6.98
C PHE A 280 -10.86 8.71 7.18
N MET A 281 -9.57 8.38 7.07
CA MET A 281 -8.50 9.35 7.23
C MET A 281 -8.56 10.43 6.15
N ASP A 282 -8.70 10.07 4.89
CA ASP A 282 -8.71 10.98 3.73
C ASP A 282 -9.95 11.90 3.74
N ASP A 283 -11.06 11.41 4.30
CA ASP A 283 -12.28 12.22 4.51
C ASP A 283 -12.06 13.30 5.58
N LEU A 284 -11.31 12.97 6.64
CA LEU A 284 -11.08 13.89 7.75
C LEU A 284 -9.87 14.81 7.55
N LEU A 285 -8.76 14.28 7.04
CA LEU A 285 -7.47 14.94 6.90
C LEU A 285 -7.20 15.25 5.42
N LYS A 286 -7.84 16.31 4.93
CA LYS A 286 -7.89 16.65 3.50
C LYS A 286 -6.61 17.27 2.93
N SER A 287 -5.69 17.71 3.79
CA SER A 287 -4.47 18.38 3.37
C SER A 287 -3.49 17.42 2.67
N ARG A 288 -2.91 17.86 1.54
CA ARG A 288 -1.90 17.10 0.77
C ARG A 288 -0.71 16.62 1.59
N VAL A 289 -0.42 17.30 2.69
CA VAL A 289 0.73 17.01 3.56
C VAL A 289 0.67 15.61 4.17
N TYR A 290 -0.51 15.02 4.29
CA TYR A 290 -0.70 13.65 4.81
C TYR A 290 -0.61 12.57 3.73
N HIS A 291 -0.73 12.95 2.46
CA HIS A 291 -0.92 12.04 1.34
C HIS A 291 0.30 11.96 0.42
N LEU A 292 1.32 12.77 0.70
CA LEU A 292 2.52 12.91 -0.11
C LEU A 292 3.78 12.84 0.76
N PRO A 293 4.90 12.30 0.24
CA PRO A 293 6.20 12.43 0.88
C PRO A 293 6.55 13.90 1.16
N PRO A 294 7.25 14.19 2.26
CA PRO A 294 7.98 13.26 3.14
C PRO A 294 7.23 12.81 4.40
N ASN A 295 5.90 12.96 4.47
CA ASN A 295 5.11 12.54 5.65
C ASN A 295 4.22 11.32 5.38
N LEU A 296 4.22 10.80 4.16
CA LEU A 296 3.37 9.67 3.77
C LEU A 296 3.73 8.40 4.57
N TRP A 297 4.98 8.26 5.00
CA TRP A 297 5.41 7.15 5.86
C TRP A 297 4.59 7.05 7.15
N LEU A 298 4.19 8.18 7.74
CA LEU A 298 3.39 8.19 8.97
C LEU A 298 1.99 7.68 8.67
N THR A 299 1.39 8.15 7.58
CA THR A 299 0.05 7.78 7.13
C THR A 299 -0.05 6.29 6.82
N GLU A 300 0.86 5.75 6.00
CA GLU A 300 0.92 4.32 5.67
C GLU A 300 1.28 3.45 6.90
N GLY A 301 2.12 3.98 7.79
CA GLY A 301 2.44 3.37 9.07
C GLY A 301 1.23 3.27 10.01
N LEU A 302 0.42 4.32 10.09
CA LEU A 302 -0.84 4.33 10.83
C LEU A 302 -1.84 3.35 10.19
N ALA A 303 -1.97 3.36 8.87
CA ALA A 303 -2.85 2.44 8.16
C ALA A 303 -2.47 0.98 8.45
N THR A 304 -1.20 0.63 8.40
CA THR A 304 -0.72 -0.74 8.68
C THR A 304 -0.82 -1.11 10.17
N TYR A 305 -0.68 -0.16 11.08
CA TYR A 305 -0.91 -0.39 12.51
C TYR A 305 -2.40 -0.68 12.78
N TYR A 306 -3.27 0.21 12.30
CA TYR A 306 -4.70 0.14 12.53
C TYR A 306 -5.39 -0.95 11.72
N GLU A 307 -4.89 -1.31 10.53
CA GLU A 307 -5.44 -2.42 9.76
C GLU A 307 -5.47 -3.69 10.62
N ASN A 308 -4.39 -3.94 11.36
CA ASN A 308 -4.19 -5.12 12.19
C ASN A 308 -4.93 -4.99 13.52
N LEU A 309 -4.93 -3.80 14.14
CA LEU A 309 -5.64 -3.56 15.39
C LEU A 309 -7.16 -3.65 15.23
N ALA A 310 -7.71 -3.15 14.12
CA ALA A 310 -9.15 -3.20 13.85
C ALA A 310 -9.67 -4.62 13.66
N LEU A 311 -8.84 -5.57 13.21
CA LEU A 311 -9.25 -6.97 13.08
C LEU A 311 -9.56 -7.64 14.42
N GLU A 312 -9.15 -7.05 15.55
CA GLU A 312 -9.55 -7.54 16.89
C GLU A 312 -11.07 -7.41 17.14
N SER A 313 -11.76 -6.55 16.38
CA SER A 313 -13.21 -6.38 16.42
C SER A 313 -13.99 -7.49 15.72
N LEU A 314 -13.31 -8.36 14.97
CA LEU A 314 -13.92 -9.49 14.29
C LEU A 314 -14.46 -10.52 15.29
N GLU A 315 -15.44 -11.31 14.86
CA GLU A 315 -15.99 -12.43 15.64
C GLU A 315 -14.89 -13.46 15.96
N GLU A 316 -14.88 -14.00 17.19
CA GLU A 316 -13.83 -14.91 17.65
C GLU A 316 -13.61 -16.12 16.74
N GLY A 317 -14.70 -16.73 16.23
CA GLY A 317 -14.58 -17.89 15.32
C GLY A 317 -13.82 -17.57 14.02
N LEU A 318 -13.96 -16.36 13.49
CA LEU A 318 -13.20 -15.92 12.32
C LEU A 318 -11.74 -15.62 12.69
N LYS A 319 -11.50 -14.98 13.84
CA LYS A 319 -10.16 -14.68 14.34
C LYS A 319 -9.34 -15.94 14.58
N GLU A 320 -9.94 -16.97 15.19
CA GLU A 320 -9.32 -18.27 15.41
C GLU A 320 -9.01 -18.98 14.08
N ARG A 321 -9.98 -19.02 13.15
CA ARG A 321 -9.82 -19.67 11.84
C ARG A 321 -8.71 -19.06 11.00
N LEU A 322 -8.51 -17.74 11.10
CA LEU A 322 -7.51 -17.00 10.34
C LEU A 322 -6.24 -16.66 11.13
N ASP A 323 -6.12 -17.15 12.37
CA ASP A 323 -5.05 -16.81 13.33
C ASP A 323 -4.77 -15.30 13.39
N ILE A 324 -5.82 -14.51 13.62
CA ILE A 324 -5.75 -13.05 13.77
C ILE A 324 -5.45 -12.71 15.22
N LYS A 325 -4.24 -12.21 15.46
CA LYS A 325 -3.78 -11.71 16.77
C LYS A 325 -2.88 -10.51 16.55
N PHE A 326 -3.32 -9.31 16.95
CA PHE A 326 -2.61 -8.06 16.72
C PHE A 326 -1.15 -8.09 17.21
N LYS A 327 -0.93 -8.61 18.42
CA LYS A 327 0.41 -8.70 19.03
C LYS A 327 1.34 -9.67 18.28
N LYS A 328 0.81 -10.77 17.76
CA LYS A 328 1.55 -11.71 16.90
C LYS A 328 1.96 -11.02 15.60
N GLU A 329 1.06 -10.24 14.98
CA GLU A 329 1.37 -9.48 13.76
C GLU A 329 2.48 -8.44 13.99
N MET A 330 2.43 -7.70 15.10
CA MET A 330 3.50 -6.75 15.44
C MET A 330 4.83 -7.45 15.69
N ALA A 331 4.83 -8.62 16.33
CA ALA A 331 6.05 -9.42 16.53
C ALA A 331 6.63 -9.93 15.20
N ASN A 332 5.78 -10.38 14.27
CA ASN A 332 6.17 -10.74 12.92
C ASN A 332 6.80 -9.56 12.15
N LEU A 333 6.17 -8.38 12.21
CA LEU A 333 6.73 -7.16 11.61
C LEU A 333 8.08 -6.78 12.23
N TYR A 334 8.21 -6.86 13.56
CA TYR A 334 9.47 -6.54 14.24
C TYR A 334 10.58 -7.52 13.87
N THR A 335 10.26 -8.81 13.73
CA THR A 335 11.20 -9.83 13.25
C THR A 335 11.70 -9.53 11.83
N ARG A 336 10.79 -9.16 10.91
CA ARG A 336 11.14 -8.72 9.54
C ARG A 336 12.03 -7.48 9.55
N TYR A 337 11.67 -6.49 10.37
CA TYR A 337 12.43 -5.26 10.55
C TYR A 337 13.86 -5.53 11.02
N LEU A 338 14.03 -6.29 12.10
CA LEU A 338 15.34 -6.66 12.64
C LEU A 338 16.18 -7.41 11.60
N TYR A 339 15.57 -8.42 10.96
CA TYR A 339 16.25 -9.24 9.97
C TYR A 339 16.80 -8.39 8.82
N MET A 340 15.95 -7.63 8.12
CA MET A 340 16.39 -6.87 6.94
C MET A 340 17.36 -5.73 7.32
N THR A 341 17.09 -5.02 8.42
CA THR A 341 17.94 -3.90 8.88
C THR A 341 19.35 -4.33 9.26
N LEU A 342 19.50 -5.55 9.81
CA LEU A 342 20.79 -6.07 10.26
C LEU A 342 21.51 -6.89 9.18
N LYS A 343 20.76 -7.59 8.32
CA LYS A 343 21.32 -8.37 7.20
C LYS A 343 21.90 -7.47 6.11
N GLU A 344 21.17 -6.41 5.74
CA GLU A 344 21.53 -5.52 4.62
C GLU A 344 21.39 -4.04 5.01
N PRO A 345 22.25 -3.55 5.91
CA PRO A 345 22.12 -2.22 6.48
C PRO A 345 22.20 -1.10 5.44
N SER A 346 22.96 -1.26 4.36
CA SER A 346 23.05 -0.26 3.27
C SER A 346 21.72 -0.02 2.55
N ARG A 347 20.77 -0.96 2.61
CA ARG A 347 19.43 -0.82 2.01
C ARG A 347 18.36 -0.45 3.01
N PHE A 348 18.34 -1.11 4.16
CA PHE A 348 17.17 -1.12 5.04
C PHE A 348 17.35 -0.31 6.33
N ARG A 349 18.52 0.32 6.56
CA ARG A 349 18.65 1.40 7.55
C ARG A 349 18.11 2.72 6.98
N ILE A 350 16.82 2.73 6.69
CA ILE A 350 16.10 3.86 6.08
C ILE A 350 15.74 4.88 7.16
N ILE A 351 16.05 6.15 6.95
CA ILE A 351 15.65 7.25 7.81
C ILE A 351 14.24 7.72 7.36
N PRO A 352 13.19 7.64 8.22
CA PRO A 352 11.82 7.97 7.80
C PRO A 352 11.67 9.38 7.23
N MET A 353 12.35 10.37 7.82
CA MET A 353 12.29 11.76 7.37
C MET A 353 12.96 12.01 6.01
N GLU A 354 13.68 11.02 5.46
CA GLU A 354 14.27 11.06 4.12
C GLU A 354 13.37 10.43 3.04
N GLU A 355 12.13 10.06 3.38
CA GLU A 355 11.16 9.42 2.47
C GLU A 355 11.11 10.08 1.09
N GLY A 356 11.06 11.42 1.03
CA GLY A 356 10.99 12.16 -0.23
C GLY A 356 12.17 11.97 -1.18
N SER A 357 13.29 11.42 -0.70
CA SER A 357 14.47 11.11 -1.50
C SER A 357 14.51 9.65 -2.00
N ILE A 358 13.67 8.77 -1.44
CA ILE A 358 13.69 7.34 -1.76
C ILE A 358 13.01 7.11 -3.11
N ARG A 359 13.76 6.56 -4.07
CA ARG A 359 13.26 6.25 -5.42
C ARG A 359 12.87 4.78 -5.62
N SER A 360 13.39 3.88 -4.79
CA SER A 360 13.10 2.45 -4.85
C SER A 360 11.75 2.13 -4.17
N HIS A 361 10.84 1.51 -4.91
CA HIS A 361 9.59 0.96 -4.38
C HIS A 361 9.84 -0.15 -3.37
N GLY A 362 10.90 -0.96 -3.55
CA GLY A 362 11.28 -1.97 -2.55
C GLY A 362 11.69 -1.37 -1.20
N LYS A 363 12.42 -0.24 -1.22
CA LYS A 363 12.75 0.51 0.00
C LYS A 363 11.53 1.20 0.61
N ILE A 364 10.65 1.77 -0.22
CA ILE A 364 9.38 2.36 0.22
C ILE A 364 8.48 1.32 0.88
N GLU A 365 8.33 0.12 0.29
CA GLU A 365 7.56 -0.98 0.89
C GLU A 365 8.06 -1.32 2.29
N PHE A 366 9.39 -1.45 2.47
CA PHE A 366 9.98 -1.71 3.78
C PHE A 366 9.72 -0.58 4.77
N LEU A 367 9.83 0.68 4.33
CA LEU A 367 9.54 1.83 5.19
C LEU A 367 8.07 1.83 5.63
N HIS A 368 7.14 1.80 4.67
CA HIS A 368 5.70 1.96 4.89
C HIS A 368 5.05 0.79 5.62
N TYR A 369 5.37 -0.43 5.22
CA TYR A 369 4.65 -1.63 5.69
C TYR A 369 5.46 -2.47 6.69
N THR A 370 6.61 -1.97 7.15
CA THR A 370 7.43 -2.67 8.17
C THR A 370 8.00 -1.73 9.20
N LYS A 371 8.80 -0.72 8.83
CA LYS A 371 9.42 0.19 9.83
C LYS A 371 8.41 1.17 10.45
N ALA A 372 7.62 1.85 9.62
CA ALA A 372 6.67 2.86 10.05
C ALA A 372 5.59 2.36 11.05
N PRO A 373 4.91 1.22 10.83
CA PRO A 373 3.94 0.71 11.80
C PRO A 373 4.56 0.36 13.16
N LEU A 374 5.84 -0.05 13.18
CA LEU A 374 6.57 -0.29 14.43
C LEU A 374 6.91 1.00 15.15
N LEU A 375 7.22 2.08 14.43
CA LEU A 375 7.37 3.41 15.03
C LEU A 375 6.05 3.88 15.64
N VAL A 376 4.94 3.74 14.91
CA VAL A 376 3.58 4.04 15.41
C VAL A 376 3.29 3.22 16.67
N TYR A 377 3.51 1.90 16.63
CA TYR A 377 3.34 1.03 17.79
C TYR A 377 4.19 1.50 18.97
N PHE A 378 5.46 1.85 18.75
CA PHE A 378 6.35 2.32 19.80
C PHE A 378 5.90 3.64 20.43
N ILE A 379 5.41 4.58 19.63
CA ILE A 379 4.89 5.87 20.12
C ILE A 379 3.63 5.65 20.95
N GLU A 380 2.71 4.79 20.49
CA GLU A 380 1.48 4.47 21.21
C GLU A 380 1.79 3.73 22.53
N THR A 381 2.78 2.82 22.57
CA THR A 381 3.18 2.14 23.82
C THR A 381 3.87 3.06 24.82
N LEU A 382 4.73 3.98 24.37
CA LEU A 382 5.34 5.00 25.25
C LEU A 382 4.30 5.89 25.94
N ASN A 383 3.13 6.05 25.30
CA ASN A 383 2.06 6.92 25.74
C ASN A 383 0.96 6.22 26.56
N ASN A 384 0.98 4.88 26.61
CA ASN A 384 -0.02 4.05 27.28
C ASN A 384 0.07 4.07 28.82
N SER A 385 1.06 4.73 29.42
CA SER A 385 1.14 4.89 30.88
C SER A 385 -0.02 5.66 31.52
N CYS A 386 -0.89 6.30 30.71
CA CYS A 386 -2.07 7.06 31.18
C CYS A 386 -3.42 6.50 30.67
N GLY A 387 -3.48 5.27 30.12
CA GLY A 387 -4.73 4.63 29.71
C GLY A 387 -5.38 5.12 28.40
N ASN A 388 -4.93 6.23 27.82
CA ASN A 388 -5.41 6.71 26.51
C ASN A 388 -4.68 6.00 25.37
N LYS A 389 -5.41 5.13 24.66
CA LYS A 389 -5.00 4.52 23.38
C LYS A 389 -5.29 5.49 22.22
N ASN A 390 -4.51 5.42 21.14
CA ASN A 390 -4.74 6.15 19.87
C ASN A 390 -4.34 7.64 19.87
N LYS A 391 -3.31 8.02 20.63
CA LYS A 391 -2.97 9.44 20.80
C LYS A 391 -2.56 10.14 19.50
N ILE A 392 -1.94 9.43 18.56
CA ILE A 392 -1.58 10.02 17.26
C ILE A 392 -2.84 10.45 16.52
N ILE A 393 -3.83 9.55 16.40
CA ILE A 393 -5.10 9.85 15.73
C ILE A 393 -5.85 10.97 16.47
N GLU A 394 -5.93 10.93 17.80
CA GLU A 394 -6.59 12.00 18.56
C GLU A 394 -5.95 13.38 18.31
N TYR A 395 -4.61 13.45 18.27
CA TYR A 395 -3.92 14.69 17.94
C TYR A 395 -4.27 15.17 16.53
N LEU A 396 -4.26 14.28 15.54
CA LEU A 396 -4.58 14.62 14.16
C LEU A 396 -6.01 15.14 14.02
N ILE A 397 -7.00 14.46 14.64
CA ILE A 397 -8.40 14.90 14.65
C ILE A 397 -8.52 16.31 15.26
N ASN A 398 -7.91 16.52 16.43
CA ASN A 398 -8.01 17.78 17.17
C ASN A 398 -7.30 18.96 16.48
N ASN A 399 -6.41 18.69 15.53
CA ASN A 399 -5.63 19.72 14.82
C ASN A 399 -5.86 19.68 13.29
N LYS A 400 -6.93 19.02 12.82
CA LYS A 400 -7.21 18.86 11.38
C LYS A 400 -7.36 20.18 10.60
N GLU A 401 -7.82 21.24 11.27
CA GLU A 401 -8.01 22.58 10.69
C GLU A 401 -6.74 23.45 10.75
N LYS A 402 -5.65 22.95 11.33
CA LYS A 402 -4.38 23.68 11.45
C LYS A 402 -3.38 23.17 10.42
N SER A 403 -2.42 24.02 10.06
CA SER A 403 -1.27 23.58 9.28
C SER A 403 -0.53 22.46 10.02
N PHE A 404 -0.31 21.35 9.33
CA PHE A 404 0.34 20.20 9.93
C PHE A 404 1.84 20.46 10.12
N SER A 405 2.35 20.04 11.28
CA SER A 405 3.77 20.02 11.58
C SER A 405 4.12 18.72 12.28
N MET A 406 5.02 17.95 11.66
CA MET A 406 5.57 16.73 12.24
C MET A 406 6.24 16.99 13.59
N GLN A 407 6.96 18.11 13.69
CA GLN A 407 7.63 18.55 14.91
C GLN A 407 6.60 18.76 16.02
N ASN A 408 5.51 19.49 15.74
CA ASN A 408 4.46 19.75 16.72
C ASN A 408 3.76 18.46 17.15
N LEU A 409 3.49 17.54 16.22
CA LEU A 409 2.94 16.21 16.54
C LEU A 409 3.82 15.51 17.59
N PHE A 410 5.12 15.36 17.32
CA PHE A 410 6.00 14.62 18.22
C PHE A 410 6.25 15.33 19.54
N TYR A 411 6.35 16.67 19.58
CA TYR A 411 6.44 17.38 20.85
C TYR A 411 5.20 17.20 21.71
N ASN A 412 3.99 17.23 21.12
CA ASN A 412 2.76 17.00 21.87
C ASN A 412 2.67 15.57 22.38
N LEU A 413 3.15 14.58 21.61
CA LEU A 413 3.10 13.17 21.99
C LEU A 413 4.20 12.74 22.97
N LEU A 414 5.39 13.35 22.93
CA LEU A 414 6.58 12.86 23.63
C LEU A 414 7.15 13.87 24.64
N GLY A 415 6.74 15.14 24.58
CA GLY A 415 7.24 16.21 25.44
C GLY A 415 8.77 16.33 25.35
N PHE A 416 9.43 16.36 26.52
CA PHE A 416 10.89 16.47 26.65
C PHE A 416 11.67 15.31 25.99
N ARG A 417 11.02 14.19 25.67
CA ARG A 417 11.67 13.05 25.00
C ARG A 417 11.73 13.20 23.48
N CYS A 418 11.06 14.21 22.90
CA CYS A 418 10.93 14.41 21.47
C CYS A 418 12.29 14.45 20.76
N ASP A 419 13.24 15.27 21.22
CA ASP A 419 14.54 15.43 20.54
C ASP A 419 15.38 14.15 20.54
N SER A 420 15.39 13.43 21.67
CA SER A 420 16.08 12.15 21.81
C SER A 420 15.44 11.05 20.95
N PHE A 421 14.10 11.04 20.87
CA PHE A 421 13.37 10.13 20.00
C PHE A 421 13.65 10.43 18.53
N ALA A 422 13.53 11.71 18.14
CA ALA A 422 13.70 12.15 16.76
C ALA A 422 15.12 11.86 16.26
N SER A 423 16.15 12.23 17.02
CA SER A 423 17.55 11.97 16.66
C SER A 423 17.87 10.49 16.50
N LYS A 424 17.21 9.60 17.24
CA LYS A 424 17.44 8.15 17.18
C LYS A 424 16.69 7.45 16.07
N TYR A 425 15.41 7.80 15.86
CA TYR A 425 14.48 6.97 15.10
C TYR A 425 13.88 7.66 13.87
N LEU A 426 13.82 9.00 13.87
CA LEU A 426 13.27 9.78 12.75
C LEU A 426 14.36 10.32 11.83
N PHE A 427 15.48 10.74 12.41
CA PHE A 427 16.69 11.23 11.74
C PHE A 427 17.90 10.30 11.92
N GLY A 428 17.71 9.20 12.66
CA GLY A 428 18.75 8.24 12.99
C GLY A 428 18.38 6.81 12.64
N ASN A 429 19.38 5.93 12.77
CA ASN A 429 19.30 4.51 12.42
C ASN A 429 19.39 3.60 13.65
N SER A 430 18.93 4.08 14.81
CA SER A 430 18.86 3.23 16.00
C SER A 430 17.78 2.16 15.84
N ILE A 431 18.03 0.96 16.39
CA ILE A 431 17.04 -0.12 16.42
C ILE A 431 15.87 0.27 17.35
N ILE A 432 14.64 0.16 16.85
CA ILE A 432 13.42 0.42 17.63
C ILE A 432 13.34 -0.62 18.76
N PRO A 433 13.28 -0.24 20.05
CA PRO A 433 13.46 -1.17 21.16
C PRO A 433 12.15 -1.87 21.55
N LEU A 434 11.63 -2.75 20.69
CA LEU A 434 10.38 -3.51 20.88
C LEU A 434 10.64 -4.97 21.28
N TRP A 435 11.63 -5.18 22.13
CA TRP A 435 12.10 -6.51 22.55
C TRP A 435 11.04 -7.32 23.30
N ASP A 436 10.06 -6.66 23.91
CA ASP A 436 8.91 -7.26 24.59
C ASP A 436 8.01 -8.08 23.66
N LEU A 437 8.02 -7.78 22.35
CA LEU A 437 7.23 -8.52 21.36
C LEU A 437 7.63 -10.00 21.23
N LYS A 438 8.77 -10.41 21.81
CA LYS A 438 9.17 -11.84 21.85
C LYS A 438 8.13 -12.74 22.50
N GLU A 439 7.34 -12.22 23.45
CA GLU A 439 6.31 -12.98 24.14
C GLU A 439 5.17 -13.44 23.22
N HIS A 440 5.11 -12.89 22.00
CA HIS A 440 4.07 -13.14 21.01
C HIS A 440 4.60 -13.80 19.73
N LEU A 441 5.88 -14.18 19.70
CA LEU A 441 6.46 -14.92 18.59
C LEU A 441 6.05 -16.40 18.65
N ASP A 442 5.84 -16.96 17.47
CA ASP A 442 5.88 -18.40 17.27
C ASP A 442 7.21 -18.75 16.60
N ASP A 443 8.15 -19.28 17.37
CA ASP A 443 9.50 -19.64 16.90
C ASP A 443 9.46 -20.58 15.68
N LYS A 444 8.42 -21.43 15.57
CA LYS A 444 8.27 -22.36 14.44
C LYS A 444 7.92 -21.65 13.13
N GLU A 445 7.37 -20.45 13.21
CA GLU A 445 6.93 -19.68 12.05
C GLU A 445 7.94 -18.62 11.60
N VAL A 446 8.96 -18.30 12.41
CA VAL A 446 9.93 -17.22 12.14
C VAL A 446 10.57 -17.37 10.75
N ILE A 447 11.10 -18.56 10.42
CA ILE A 447 11.75 -18.79 9.13
C ILE A 447 10.76 -18.69 7.97
N CYS A 448 9.55 -19.22 8.13
CA CYS A 448 8.50 -19.14 7.11
C CYS A 448 8.10 -17.69 6.85
N ASN A 449 7.88 -16.92 7.92
CA ASN A 449 7.54 -15.51 7.87
C ASN A 449 8.62 -14.67 7.15
N LEU A 450 9.90 -14.89 7.49
CA LEU A 450 11.01 -14.20 6.85
C LEU A 450 11.19 -14.64 5.39
N GLN A 451 10.97 -15.92 5.07
CA GLN A 451 11.07 -16.44 3.72
C GLN A 451 10.02 -15.83 2.77
N GLU A 452 8.79 -15.68 3.27
CA GLU A 452 7.71 -14.99 2.56
C GLU A 452 8.05 -13.51 2.34
N TYR A 453 8.62 -12.86 3.36
CA TYR A 453 9.00 -11.46 3.26
C TYR A 453 10.19 -11.22 2.31
N GLU A 454 11.18 -12.11 2.30
CA GLU A 454 12.27 -12.13 1.30
C GLU A 454 11.71 -12.24 -0.13
N TYR A 455 10.67 -13.05 -0.33
CA TYR A 455 9.99 -13.12 -1.63
C TYR A 455 9.29 -11.81 -1.98
N ILE A 456 8.57 -11.20 -1.03
CA ILE A 456 7.88 -9.91 -1.24
C ILE A 456 8.86 -8.80 -1.62
N LEU A 457 9.99 -8.67 -0.92
CA LEU A 457 10.96 -7.63 -1.26
C LEU A 457 11.65 -7.95 -2.58
N TRP A 458 11.98 -9.21 -2.86
CA TRP A 458 12.53 -9.62 -4.14
C TRP A 458 11.62 -9.25 -5.32
N THR A 459 10.30 -9.43 -5.22
CA THR A 459 9.39 -9.06 -6.33
C THR A 459 9.36 -7.56 -6.57
N TRP A 460 9.56 -6.72 -5.54
CA TRP A 460 9.69 -5.27 -5.71
C TRP A 460 11.02 -4.88 -6.36
N PHE A 461 12.13 -5.44 -5.87
CA PHE A 461 13.45 -5.09 -6.40
C PHE A 461 13.73 -5.69 -7.78
N LEU A 462 13.06 -6.77 -8.19
CA LEU A 462 13.28 -7.39 -9.51
C LEU A 462 13.05 -6.40 -10.67
N GLY A 463 12.13 -5.44 -10.51
CA GLY A 463 11.87 -4.39 -11.50
C GLY A 463 12.83 -3.20 -11.44
N GLU A 464 13.71 -3.13 -10.45
CA GLU A 464 14.56 -1.97 -10.14
C GLU A 464 16.05 -2.29 -10.16
N GLU A 465 16.43 -3.47 -9.66
CA GLU A 465 17.79 -3.92 -9.43
C GLU A 465 17.93 -5.40 -9.84
N GLU A 466 18.46 -5.67 -11.04
CA GLU A 466 18.68 -7.05 -11.52
C GLU A 466 19.59 -7.89 -10.60
N ASN A 467 20.44 -7.23 -9.82
CA ASN A 467 21.36 -7.84 -8.88
C ASN A 467 20.74 -8.13 -7.51
N TYR A 468 19.46 -7.81 -7.28
CA TYR A 468 18.76 -8.18 -6.05
C TYR A 468 18.33 -9.64 -6.10
N ILE A 469 19.19 -10.53 -5.58
CA ILE A 469 18.99 -11.98 -5.65
C ILE A 469 18.14 -12.48 -4.49
N LYS A 470 17.03 -13.20 -4.75
CA LYS A 470 16.23 -13.85 -3.70
C LYS A 470 17.10 -14.78 -2.84
N ASP A 471 17.01 -14.64 -1.52
CA ASP A 471 17.68 -15.54 -0.57
C ASP A 471 16.71 -16.66 -0.15
N ASP A 472 17.18 -17.90 -0.23
CA ASP A 472 16.43 -19.07 0.22
C ASP A 472 16.91 -19.45 1.61
N LEU A 473 16.16 -19.02 2.61
CA LEU A 473 16.50 -19.18 4.02
C LEU A 473 16.50 -20.65 4.46
N ARG A 474 15.82 -21.53 3.70
CA ARG A 474 15.81 -22.97 3.96
C ARG A 474 17.15 -23.64 3.65
N THR A 475 18.04 -22.94 2.93
CA THR A 475 19.40 -23.43 2.67
C THR A 475 20.30 -23.35 3.91
N TYR A 476 19.95 -22.50 4.88
CA TYR A 476 20.62 -22.45 6.18
C TYR A 476 20.14 -23.64 7.03
N ASN A 477 21.02 -24.62 7.20
CA ASN A 477 20.69 -25.90 7.84
C ASN A 477 21.49 -26.11 9.15
N LYS A 478 21.18 -27.22 9.83
CA LYS A 478 21.81 -27.61 11.10
C LYS A 478 23.34 -27.66 11.05
N ASN A 479 23.95 -28.00 9.92
CA ASN A 479 25.42 -28.01 9.82
C ASN A 479 25.99 -26.60 10.03
N ILE A 480 25.32 -25.57 9.49
CA ILE A 480 25.70 -24.18 9.65
C ILE A 480 25.46 -23.72 11.09
N GLU A 481 24.35 -24.14 11.70
CA GLU A 481 24.02 -23.83 13.10
C GLU A 481 25.12 -24.31 14.05
N GLU A 482 25.57 -25.55 13.86
CA GLU A 482 26.67 -26.08 14.64
C GLU A 482 28.05 -25.46 14.29
N ILE A 483 28.23 -24.86 13.11
CA ILE A 483 29.45 -24.09 12.81
C ILE A 483 29.42 -22.76 13.57
N ILE A 484 28.24 -22.14 13.63
CA ILE A 484 28.00 -20.91 14.39
C ILE A 484 28.23 -21.13 15.88
N SER A 485 27.72 -22.23 16.46
CA SER A 485 27.85 -22.49 17.91
C SER A 485 29.29 -22.67 18.39
N LEU A 486 30.21 -23.04 17.49
CA LEU A 486 31.65 -23.16 17.78
C LEU A 486 32.41 -21.84 17.65
N ARG A 487 31.73 -20.73 17.33
CA ARG A 487 32.36 -19.43 17.05
C ARG A 487 31.69 -18.32 17.84
N ASN A 488 32.50 -17.37 18.30
CA ASN A 488 32.00 -16.15 18.92
C ASN A 488 31.73 -15.09 17.83
N ILE A 489 30.48 -14.98 17.37
CA ILE A 489 30.09 -14.09 16.27
C ILE A 489 29.21 -12.97 16.81
N ASN A 490 29.64 -11.72 16.62
CA ASN A 490 28.89 -10.53 16.98
C ASN A 490 28.21 -9.93 15.75
N MET A 491 26.93 -9.54 15.87
CA MET A 491 26.13 -8.94 14.79
C MET A 491 26.42 -7.46 14.56
N TYR A 492 26.97 -6.80 15.56
CA TYR A 492 27.47 -5.43 15.50
C TYR A 492 28.34 -5.17 16.73
N ASN A 493 27.77 -5.44 17.90
CA ASN A 493 28.44 -5.46 19.18
C ASN A 493 27.82 -6.59 20.04
N SER A 494 28.44 -6.88 21.18
CA SER A 494 28.00 -7.94 22.09
C SER A 494 26.60 -7.68 22.68
N TYR A 495 26.28 -6.42 22.97
CA TYR A 495 24.99 -6.04 23.52
C TYR A 495 23.82 -6.36 22.57
N LEU A 496 23.87 -5.86 21.34
CA LEU A 496 22.84 -6.11 20.33
C LEU A 496 22.76 -7.60 19.97
N THR A 497 23.89 -8.30 19.95
CA THR A 497 23.91 -9.75 19.69
C THR A 497 23.11 -10.49 20.76
N LYS A 498 23.29 -10.13 22.03
CA LYS A 498 22.53 -10.71 23.15
C LYS A 498 21.04 -10.38 23.08
N GLU A 499 20.68 -9.13 22.80
CA GLU A 499 19.26 -8.73 22.66
C GLU A 499 18.56 -9.54 21.55
N ILE A 500 19.23 -9.79 20.43
CA ILE A 500 18.68 -10.61 19.33
C ILE A 500 18.56 -12.10 19.73
N GLU A 501 19.56 -12.65 20.42
CA GLU A 501 19.50 -14.02 20.96
C GLU A 501 18.38 -14.20 21.97
N ASP A 502 18.18 -13.22 22.85
CA ASP A 502 17.12 -13.20 23.86
C ASP A 502 15.74 -12.96 23.26
N TYR A 503 15.68 -12.41 22.03
CA TYR A 503 14.45 -12.16 21.27
C TYR A 503 14.01 -13.38 20.44
N SER A 504 14.90 -13.95 19.61
CA SER A 504 14.62 -15.15 18.80
C SER A 504 15.91 -15.86 18.40
N LYS A 505 15.99 -17.16 18.69
CA LYS A 505 17.14 -18.01 18.34
C LYS A 505 17.27 -18.21 16.85
N GLU A 506 16.15 -18.40 16.15
CA GLU A 506 16.06 -18.61 14.71
C GLU A 506 16.52 -17.35 13.96
N LEU A 507 16.05 -16.17 14.40
CA LEU A 507 16.53 -14.89 13.86
C LEU A 507 18.03 -14.74 14.10
N SER A 508 18.48 -15.06 15.31
CA SER A 508 19.90 -14.97 15.67
C SER A 508 20.77 -15.86 14.77
N PHE A 509 20.34 -17.10 14.58
CA PHE A 509 20.98 -18.08 13.71
C PHE A 509 21.12 -17.56 12.27
N LEU A 510 20.05 -17.07 11.66
CA LEU A 510 20.07 -16.60 10.27
C LEU A 510 21.01 -15.41 10.07
N LEU A 511 20.98 -14.43 10.98
CA LEU A 511 21.87 -13.27 10.92
C LEU A 511 23.34 -13.67 11.10
N LYS A 512 23.66 -14.56 12.04
CA LYS A 512 25.03 -15.09 12.21
C LYS A 512 25.48 -15.86 10.99
N ALA A 513 24.61 -16.66 10.38
CA ALA A 513 24.93 -17.40 9.16
C ALA A 513 25.30 -16.46 8.01
N TRP A 514 24.51 -15.39 7.83
CA TRP A 514 24.80 -14.34 6.85
C TRP A 514 26.14 -13.65 7.10
N ILE A 515 26.43 -13.28 8.35
CA ILE A 515 27.69 -12.63 8.73
C ILE A 515 28.89 -13.53 8.48
N ILE A 516 28.83 -14.82 8.87
CA ILE A 516 29.93 -15.76 8.57
C ILE A 516 30.15 -15.81 7.06
N ARG A 517 29.08 -15.98 6.28
CA ARG A 517 29.19 -16.06 4.82
C ARG A 517 29.84 -14.80 4.25
N SER A 518 29.43 -13.62 4.71
CA SER A 518 30.02 -12.34 4.32
C SER A 518 31.52 -12.28 4.65
N ASN A 519 31.91 -12.68 5.86
CA ASN A 519 33.30 -12.64 6.32
C ASN A 519 34.19 -13.64 5.56
N ILE A 520 33.71 -14.86 5.33
CA ILE A 520 34.44 -15.90 4.61
C ILE A 520 34.65 -15.50 3.14
N CYS A 521 33.65 -14.87 2.51
CA CYS A 521 33.76 -14.35 1.15
C CYS A 521 34.43 -12.95 1.08
N SER A 522 34.87 -12.38 2.20
CA SER A 522 35.45 -11.04 2.27
C SER A 522 34.58 -9.93 1.64
N VAL A 523 33.26 -10.03 1.80
CA VAL A 523 32.29 -9.04 1.32
C VAL A 523 31.84 -8.16 2.48
N SER A 524 31.83 -6.84 2.29
CA SER A 524 31.36 -5.89 3.30
C SER A 524 29.84 -5.90 3.44
N SER A 525 29.33 -5.79 4.67
CA SER A 525 27.89 -5.61 4.93
C SER A 525 27.33 -4.27 4.43
N GLN A 526 28.20 -3.31 4.10
CA GLN A 526 27.83 -2.04 3.49
C GLN A 526 27.80 -2.09 1.96
N ASP A 527 28.22 -3.21 1.36
CA ASP A 527 28.23 -3.36 -0.09
C ASP A 527 26.81 -3.46 -0.64
N GLU A 528 26.42 -2.53 -1.50
CA GLU A 528 25.12 -2.58 -2.16
C GLU A 528 24.98 -3.85 -3.00
N ASN A 529 26.02 -4.47 -3.54
CA ASN A 529 25.88 -5.73 -4.28
C ASN A 529 26.07 -6.99 -3.43
N ILE A 530 25.98 -6.89 -2.08
CA ILE A 530 26.22 -8.02 -1.18
C ILE A 530 25.42 -9.28 -1.53
N ARG A 531 24.13 -9.14 -1.87
CA ARG A 531 23.28 -10.30 -2.25
C ARG A 531 23.81 -11.01 -3.47
N TYR A 532 24.09 -10.26 -4.55
CA TYR A 532 24.69 -10.83 -5.76
C TYR A 532 26.01 -11.53 -5.45
N LYS A 533 26.91 -10.83 -4.75
CA LYS A 533 28.24 -11.34 -4.41
C LYS A 533 28.19 -12.59 -3.56
N LEU A 534 27.25 -12.71 -2.61
CA LEU A 534 27.17 -13.88 -1.74
C LEU A 534 26.36 -15.02 -2.35
N LEU A 535 25.30 -14.73 -3.10
CA LEU A 535 24.30 -15.72 -3.52
C LEU A 535 24.45 -16.17 -4.98
N LYS A 536 25.11 -15.40 -5.84
CA LYS A 536 25.16 -15.67 -7.30
C LYS A 536 26.58 -15.67 -7.87
N ASP A 537 27.50 -14.88 -7.33
CA ASP A 537 28.90 -14.89 -7.78
C ASP A 537 29.52 -16.29 -7.63
N LYS A 538 30.11 -16.79 -8.73
CA LYS A 538 30.59 -18.18 -8.80
C LYS A 538 31.74 -18.47 -7.84
N GLU A 539 32.64 -17.51 -7.67
CA GLU A 539 33.82 -17.69 -6.84
C GLU A 539 33.44 -17.69 -5.36
N ASN A 540 32.62 -16.73 -4.93
CA ASN A 540 32.11 -16.69 -3.56
C ASN A 540 31.22 -17.90 -3.22
N LEU A 541 30.44 -18.40 -4.19
CA LEU A 541 29.70 -19.65 -4.00
C LEU A 541 30.63 -20.86 -3.81
N ARG A 542 31.77 -20.91 -4.51
CA ARG A 542 32.79 -21.95 -4.34
C ARG A 542 33.43 -21.86 -2.96
N ILE A 543 33.89 -20.67 -2.56
CA ILE A 543 34.49 -20.40 -1.25
C ILE A 543 33.55 -20.83 -0.12
N TRP A 544 32.27 -20.43 -0.20
CA TRP A 544 31.27 -20.79 0.81
C TRP A 544 31.06 -22.31 0.90
N LYS A 545 30.94 -23.00 -0.24
CA LYS A 545 30.77 -24.46 -0.26
C LYS A 545 31.97 -25.20 0.32
N GLU A 546 33.18 -24.79 -0.02
CA GLU A 546 34.42 -25.36 0.51
C GLU A 546 34.52 -25.16 2.02
N PHE A 547 34.20 -23.96 2.51
CA PHE A 547 34.17 -23.65 3.93
C PHE A 547 33.22 -24.56 4.72
N VAL A 548 31.98 -24.73 4.23
CA VAL A 548 30.99 -25.60 4.89
C VAL A 548 31.47 -27.06 4.90
N GLN A 549 32.00 -27.55 3.77
CA GLN A 549 32.52 -28.92 3.68
C GLN A 549 33.73 -29.17 4.61
N GLN A 550 34.70 -28.26 4.64
CA GLN A 550 35.87 -28.37 5.51
C GLN A 550 35.48 -28.32 6.99
N SER A 551 34.54 -27.45 7.36
CA SER A 551 34.08 -27.34 8.74
C SER A 551 33.35 -28.61 9.21
N ILE A 552 32.64 -29.30 8.32
CA ILE A 552 32.03 -30.62 8.60
C ILE A 552 33.12 -31.70 8.73
N LYS A 553 34.11 -31.73 7.83
CA LYS A 553 35.22 -32.70 7.87
C LYS A 553 36.06 -32.57 9.14
N ASN A 554 36.39 -31.34 9.54
CA ASN A 554 37.18 -31.09 10.75
C ASN A 554 36.46 -31.54 12.03
N LYS A 555 35.12 -31.59 12.03
CA LYS A 555 34.34 -32.19 13.14
C LYS A 555 34.43 -33.71 13.18
N ALA A 556 34.43 -34.38 12.03
CA ALA A 556 34.53 -35.84 11.95
C ALA A 556 35.87 -36.38 12.46
N ASN A 557 36.91 -35.53 12.49
CA ASN A 557 38.25 -35.87 13.01
C ASN A 557 38.44 -35.55 14.51
N ILE A 558 37.44 -34.99 15.19
CA ILE A 558 37.48 -34.61 16.62
C ILE A 558 36.51 -35.48 17.47
N ARG A 559 35.72 -36.34 16.82
CA ARG A 559 34.98 -37.44 17.47
C ARG A 559 35.71 -38.74 17.23
#